data_AF-M2ZXN5-F1
#
_entry.id   AF-M2ZXN5-F1
#
_cell.length_a   1.000
_cell.length_b   1.000
_cell.length_c   1.000
_cell.angle_alpha   90.00
_cell.angle_beta   90.00
_cell.angle_gamma   90.00
#
_symmetry.space_group_name_H-M   'P 1'
#
loop_
_entity.id
_entity.type
_entity.pdbx_description
1 polymer ?
#
loop_
_entity_poly.entity_id
_entity_poly.type
_entity_poly.pdbx_seq_one_letter_code
_entity_poly.pdbx_strand_id
1 'polypeptide(L)'
;MLFLQNRIATSKLDFDPSINARTKTNTMLTFHAKLLALLALVTLSPLASAHSWVEEYQVISDNGSYTGARGYSRGYVSRADPTYDGFSMMWMLPSLEARKPDGAVRSRINSSDFLCHPAQRTSNYTADFPKLNVSPGDYVAAKYLENGHVTLPWNITGKPPGSGTIFIFATSQPSDTEKISDVMEWNTAGTGGNGKGFLLTAQNFDDGRCHQLNCGSISEQRQMLTPNHVAGQPTSTVESWCETDIKIPTNLTAGTLTTYWVWQWPTEPNADCNTPAGKDEYYTTCADFEIVE
;
A
#
# COMPACT_ATOMS: atom_id res chain seq x y z
N MET A 1 -32.67 63.09 53.76
CA MET A 1 -33.15 64.48 53.64
C MET A 1 -34.06 64.52 52.41
N LEU A 2 -35.37 64.75 52.63
CA LEU A 2 -36.49 65.05 51.71
C LEU A 2 -36.67 64.21 50.41
N PHE A 3 -37.69 63.33 50.30
CA PHE A 3 -39.12 63.54 49.96
C PHE A 3 -39.38 64.19 48.58
N LEU A 4 -40.03 63.48 47.63
CA LEU A 4 -41.50 63.50 47.39
C LEU A 4 -41.93 62.67 46.16
N GLN A 5 -43.08 62.01 46.28
CA GLN A 5 -43.87 61.33 45.23
C GLN A 5 -44.53 62.32 44.27
N ASN A 6 -44.80 61.96 43.00
CA ASN A 6 -46.14 61.55 42.48
C ASN A 6 -46.32 61.60 40.93
N ARG A 7 -47.18 60.68 40.45
CA ARG A 7 -48.10 60.70 39.27
C ARG A 7 -47.62 60.45 37.82
N ILE A 8 -47.83 59.20 37.39
CA ILE A 8 -48.75 58.69 36.34
C ILE A 8 -49.39 59.70 35.36
N ALA A 9 -49.24 59.46 34.04
CA ALA A 9 -50.31 59.40 33.00
C ALA A 9 -49.73 59.01 31.60
N THR A 10 -50.04 57.80 31.12
CA THR A 10 -50.90 57.47 29.94
C THR A 10 -50.24 57.41 28.56
N SER A 11 -50.01 56.16 28.12
CA SER A 11 -50.18 55.57 26.78
C SER A 11 -50.41 56.47 25.54
N LYS A 12 -49.62 56.20 24.50
CA LYS A 12 -50.13 55.77 23.18
C LYS A 12 -49.04 55.01 22.42
N LEU A 13 -49.44 53.86 21.89
CA LEU A 13 -48.70 53.02 20.96
C LEU A 13 -48.62 53.73 19.60
N ASP A 14 -47.43 53.86 19.04
CA ASP A 14 -47.24 54.00 17.61
C ASP A 14 -46.16 53.00 17.17
N PHE A 15 -46.52 52.16 16.20
CA PHE A 15 -45.71 51.12 15.58
C PHE A 15 -44.64 51.78 14.69
N ASP A 16 -43.35 51.52 14.97
CA ASP A 16 -42.24 51.85 14.07
C ASP A 16 -41.87 50.63 13.21
N PRO A 17 -41.97 50.71 11.86
CA PRO A 17 -41.63 49.62 10.96
C PRO A 17 -40.12 49.65 10.61
N SER A 18 -39.26 49.21 11.52
CA SER A 18 -37.82 49.09 11.24
C SER A 18 -37.18 47.73 11.58
N ILE A 19 -37.99 46.74 11.98
CA ILE A 19 -37.54 45.36 12.24
C ILE A 19 -37.70 44.50 10.98
N ASN A 20 -36.84 44.67 9.97
CA ASN A 20 -36.74 43.65 8.89
C ASN A 20 -35.41 43.57 8.13
N ALA A 21 -34.33 44.17 8.63
CA ALA A 21 -33.02 44.13 7.96
C ALA A 21 -31.94 43.29 8.68
N ARG A 22 -32.18 42.77 9.88
CA ARG A 22 -31.15 42.06 10.69
C ARG A 22 -31.17 40.54 10.65
N THR A 23 -32.16 39.93 10.01
CA THR A 23 -32.36 38.46 10.07
C THR A 23 -31.85 37.71 8.83
N LYS A 24 -31.58 38.39 7.71
CA LYS A 24 -31.11 37.71 6.48
C LYS A 24 -29.59 37.47 6.44
N THR A 25 -28.80 38.27 7.15
CA THR A 25 -27.33 38.18 7.12
C THR A 25 -26.79 37.00 7.91
N ASN A 26 -27.44 36.63 9.03
CA ASN A 26 -27.00 35.51 9.88
C ASN A 26 -27.33 34.13 9.31
N THR A 27 -28.38 34.00 8.49
CA THR A 27 -28.72 32.73 7.84
C THR A 27 -27.79 32.43 6.66
N MET A 28 -27.33 33.46 5.93
CA MET A 28 -26.37 33.26 4.85
C MET A 28 -24.97 32.91 5.36
N LEU A 29 -24.47 33.55 6.43
CA LEU A 29 -23.16 33.21 7.01
C LEU A 29 -23.12 31.78 7.55
N THR A 30 -24.22 31.27 8.11
CA THR A 30 -24.31 29.89 8.63
C THR A 30 -24.41 28.85 7.53
N PHE A 31 -25.04 29.15 6.39
CA PHE A 31 -25.05 28.26 5.22
C PHE A 31 -23.68 28.19 4.54
N HIS A 32 -22.97 29.31 4.38
CA HIS A 32 -21.63 29.31 3.78
C HIS A 32 -20.60 28.63 4.69
N ALA A 33 -20.66 28.82 6.01
CA ALA A 33 -19.78 28.14 6.96
C ALA A 33 -20.04 26.62 7.00
N LYS A 34 -21.30 26.17 6.87
CA LYS A 34 -21.64 24.75 6.77
C LYS A 34 -21.26 24.14 5.43
N LEU A 35 -21.35 24.89 4.33
CA LEU A 35 -20.92 24.44 3.00
C LEU A 35 -19.39 24.34 2.90
N LEU A 36 -18.66 25.29 3.48
CA LEU A 36 -17.19 25.24 3.61
C LEU A 36 -16.73 24.12 4.54
N ALA A 37 -17.45 23.83 5.63
CA ALA A 37 -17.18 22.66 6.48
C ALA A 37 -17.49 21.33 5.78
N LEU A 38 -18.50 21.29 4.90
CA LEU A 38 -18.80 20.11 4.06
C LEU A 38 -17.77 19.93 2.94
N LEU A 39 -17.29 21.01 2.31
CA LEU A 39 -16.22 20.95 1.30
C LEU A 39 -14.87 20.58 1.93
N ALA A 40 -14.57 21.04 3.14
CA ALA A 40 -13.34 20.67 3.86
C ALA A 40 -13.35 19.20 4.33
N LEU A 41 -14.52 18.58 4.50
CA LEU A 41 -14.64 17.17 4.84
C LEU A 41 -14.42 16.21 3.64
N VAL A 42 -14.52 16.72 2.40
CA VAL A 42 -14.32 15.92 1.18
C VAL A 42 -12.85 15.92 0.72
N THR A 43 -12.01 16.82 1.23
CA THR A 43 -10.61 16.96 0.77
C THR A 43 -9.57 16.22 1.62
N LEU A 44 -10.00 15.42 2.61
CA LEU A 44 -9.12 14.64 3.50
C LEU A 44 -9.40 13.14 3.46
N SER A 45 -10.08 12.65 2.42
CA SER A 45 -9.92 11.24 2.07
C SER A 45 -8.48 11.10 1.56
N PRO A 46 -7.58 10.34 2.23
CA PRO A 46 -6.38 9.90 1.55
C PRO A 46 -6.90 9.16 0.32
N LEU A 47 -6.72 9.74 -0.86
CA LEU A 47 -6.75 8.95 -2.08
C LEU A 47 -5.73 7.86 -1.80
N ALA A 48 -6.21 6.63 -1.57
CA ALA A 48 -5.33 5.49 -1.42
C ALA A 48 -4.53 5.45 -2.72
N SER A 49 -3.28 5.93 -2.64
CA SER A 49 -2.33 5.83 -3.73
C SER A 49 -2.03 4.34 -3.78
N ALA A 50 -2.74 3.67 -4.69
CA ALA A 50 -2.84 2.23 -4.76
C ALA A 50 -1.52 1.63 -5.21
N HIS A 51 -0.50 1.58 -4.36
CA HIS A 51 0.84 1.11 -4.74
C HIS A 51 1.49 0.44 -3.55
N SER A 52 2.20 -0.66 -3.77
CA SER A 52 2.96 -1.34 -2.72
C SER A 52 4.20 -2.00 -3.31
N TRP A 53 5.18 -2.23 -2.45
CA TRP A 53 6.47 -2.87 -2.74
C TRP A 53 7.03 -3.43 -1.44
N VAL A 54 8.00 -4.33 -1.54
CA VAL A 54 8.69 -4.84 -0.33
C VAL A 54 9.59 -3.76 0.25
N GLU A 55 9.31 -3.37 1.49
CA GLU A 55 10.07 -2.36 2.23
C GLU A 55 11.36 -2.95 2.81
N GLU A 56 11.28 -4.17 3.34
CA GLU A 56 12.44 -4.88 3.86
C GLU A 56 12.21 -6.39 3.89
N TYR A 57 13.32 -7.12 3.95
CA TYR A 57 13.36 -8.55 4.19
C TYR A 57 14.06 -8.87 5.51
N GLN A 58 13.64 -9.92 6.20
CA GLN A 58 14.29 -10.34 7.45
C GLN A 58 14.10 -11.83 7.74
N VAL A 59 15.10 -12.49 8.32
CA VAL A 59 15.01 -13.91 8.69
C VAL A 59 14.03 -14.08 9.85
N ILE A 60 13.23 -15.16 9.81
CA ILE A 60 12.33 -15.60 10.87
C ILE A 60 12.96 -16.82 11.53
N SER A 61 13.16 -16.75 12.84
CA SER A 61 13.68 -17.88 13.62
C SER A 61 12.59 -18.90 13.97
N ASP A 62 12.98 -20.07 14.46
CA ASP A 62 12.07 -21.17 14.81
C ASP A 62 10.96 -20.80 15.82
N ASN A 63 11.16 -19.74 16.61
CA ASN A 63 10.15 -19.26 17.56
C ASN A 63 9.22 -18.17 16.99
N GLY A 64 9.35 -17.85 15.70
CA GLY A 64 8.58 -16.82 15.00
C GLY A 64 9.10 -15.39 15.17
N SER A 65 10.20 -15.17 15.90
CA SER A 65 10.80 -13.83 16.01
C SER A 65 11.70 -13.53 14.81
N TYR A 66 11.79 -12.24 14.45
CA TYR A 66 12.72 -11.78 13.44
C TYR A 66 14.15 -11.69 13.99
N THR A 67 15.11 -12.16 13.21
CA THR A 67 16.54 -12.19 13.57
C THR A 67 17.42 -11.69 12.43
N GLY A 68 18.69 -11.44 12.75
CA GLY A 68 19.68 -11.00 11.77
C GLY A 68 19.50 -9.55 11.29
N ALA A 69 20.38 -9.15 10.38
CA ALA A 69 20.29 -7.87 9.68
C ALA A 69 19.15 -7.90 8.66
N ARG A 70 18.57 -6.72 8.39
CA ARG A 70 17.59 -6.56 7.32
C ARG A 70 18.28 -6.59 5.97
N GLY A 71 17.58 -7.12 4.97
CA GLY A 71 17.92 -6.97 3.57
C GLY A 71 16.89 -6.10 2.85
N TYR A 72 17.27 -5.59 1.69
CA TYR A 72 16.46 -4.66 0.92
C TYR A 72 16.34 -5.10 -0.54
N SER A 73 15.50 -4.41 -1.30
CA SER A 73 15.43 -4.60 -2.75
C SER A 73 16.58 -3.87 -3.45
N ARG A 74 16.80 -4.19 -4.73
CA ARG A 74 17.75 -3.49 -5.57
C ARG A 74 17.37 -2.00 -5.64
N GLY A 75 18.36 -1.11 -5.62
CA GLY A 75 18.14 0.33 -5.77
C GLY A 75 17.20 0.93 -4.72
N TYR A 76 17.14 0.35 -3.52
CA TYR A 76 16.23 0.79 -2.47
C TYR A 76 16.41 2.28 -2.14
N VAL A 77 15.29 3.00 -2.06
CA VAL A 77 15.21 4.39 -1.64
C VAL A 77 14.40 4.44 -0.35
N SER A 78 15.06 4.83 0.74
CA SER A 78 14.42 4.96 2.05
C SER A 78 13.36 6.05 2.05
N ARG A 79 12.27 5.83 2.80
CA ARG A 79 11.26 6.85 3.06
C ARG A 79 11.78 8.08 3.81
N ALA A 80 12.95 7.97 4.45
CA ALA A 80 13.63 9.09 5.09
C ALA A 80 14.56 9.85 4.13
N ASP A 81 14.76 9.34 2.90
CA ASP A 81 15.55 10.01 1.89
C ASP A 81 14.83 11.29 1.42
N PRO A 82 15.50 12.47 1.37
CA PRO A 82 14.89 13.70 0.89
C PRO A 82 14.35 13.65 -0.55
N THR A 83 14.82 12.69 -1.35
CA THR A 83 14.39 12.47 -2.74
C THR A 83 13.21 11.52 -2.86
N TYR A 84 12.77 10.89 -1.76
CA TYR A 84 11.61 10.01 -1.76
C TYR A 84 10.33 10.77 -2.12
N ASP A 85 9.66 10.33 -3.17
CA ASP A 85 8.48 10.97 -3.75
C ASP A 85 7.19 10.15 -3.64
N GLY A 86 7.24 9.01 -2.94
CA GLY A 86 6.13 8.06 -2.87
C GLY A 86 6.05 7.07 -4.03
N PHE A 87 6.86 7.28 -5.08
CA PHE A 87 6.86 6.47 -6.31
C PHE A 87 8.23 5.87 -6.62
N SER A 88 9.28 6.24 -5.88
CA SER A 88 10.67 5.88 -6.12
C SER A 88 10.91 4.36 -6.19
N MET A 89 10.08 3.59 -5.47
CA MET A 89 10.14 2.12 -5.41
C MET A 89 8.99 1.44 -6.16
N MET A 90 8.02 2.21 -6.65
CA MET A 90 6.82 1.67 -7.27
C MET A 90 7.11 1.19 -8.69
N TRP A 91 6.70 -0.05 -8.99
CA TRP A 91 6.62 -0.54 -10.36
C TRP A 91 5.29 -1.24 -10.60
N MET A 92 4.44 -0.62 -11.42
CA MET A 92 3.13 -1.13 -11.76
C MET A 92 3.09 -1.66 -13.20
N LEU A 93 2.48 -2.83 -13.39
CA LEU A 93 2.31 -3.46 -14.69
C LEU A 93 0.83 -3.78 -14.98
N PRO A 94 0.33 -3.50 -16.21
CA PRO A 94 0.99 -2.70 -17.23
C PRO A 94 1.15 -1.24 -16.76
N SER A 95 2.20 -0.56 -17.21
CA SER A 95 2.39 0.87 -16.88
C SER A 95 1.19 1.72 -17.29
N LEU A 96 0.88 2.77 -16.53
CA LEU A 96 -0.16 3.76 -16.88
C LEU A 96 0.10 4.43 -18.24
N GLU A 97 1.34 4.43 -18.72
CA GLU A 97 1.75 4.94 -20.01
C GLU A 97 1.66 3.91 -21.14
N ALA A 98 1.42 2.64 -20.81
CA ALA A 98 1.32 1.59 -21.81
C ALA A 98 0.11 1.85 -22.73
N ARG A 99 0.35 1.78 -24.04
CA ARG A 99 -0.67 2.00 -25.07
C ARG A 99 -0.83 0.79 -25.98
N LYS A 100 -2.04 0.60 -26.47
CA LYS A 100 -2.37 -0.28 -27.60
C LYS A 100 -2.01 0.43 -28.92
N PRO A 101 -1.96 -0.30 -30.06
CA PRO A 101 -1.71 0.31 -31.37
C PRO A 101 -2.71 1.41 -31.78
N ASP A 102 -3.94 1.36 -31.26
CA ASP A 102 -4.98 2.37 -31.48
C ASP A 102 -4.86 3.60 -30.55
N GLY A 103 -3.84 3.66 -29.70
CA GLY A 103 -3.61 4.75 -28.76
C GLY A 103 -4.39 4.66 -27.45
N ALA A 104 -5.23 3.64 -27.24
CA ALA A 104 -5.91 3.44 -25.97
C ALA A 104 -4.95 2.93 -24.88
N VAL A 105 -5.26 3.23 -23.60
CA VAL A 105 -4.52 2.66 -22.46
C VAL A 105 -4.62 1.13 -22.50
N ARG A 106 -3.48 0.47 -22.28
CA ARG A 106 -3.43 -0.99 -22.24
C ARG A 106 -3.82 -1.49 -20.85
N SER A 107 -4.84 -2.34 -20.78
CA SER A 107 -5.38 -2.90 -19.53
C SER A 107 -4.91 -4.33 -19.22
N ARG A 108 -4.01 -4.90 -20.03
CA ARG A 108 -3.48 -6.26 -19.86
C ARG A 108 -1.97 -6.25 -19.99
N ILE A 109 -1.27 -7.05 -19.19
CA ILE A 109 0.17 -7.28 -19.40
C ILE A 109 0.43 -8.00 -20.72
N ASN A 110 1.66 -7.92 -21.23
CA ASN A 110 2.11 -8.71 -22.38
C ASN A 110 3.62 -9.02 -22.28
N SER A 111 4.16 -9.76 -23.26
CA SER A 111 5.56 -10.17 -23.29
C SER A 111 6.60 -9.05 -23.43
N SER A 112 6.16 -7.80 -23.66
CA SER A 112 7.05 -6.65 -23.69
C SER A 112 7.30 -6.06 -22.29
N ASP A 113 6.43 -6.34 -21.32
CA ASP A 113 6.52 -5.78 -19.97
C ASP A 113 7.71 -6.34 -19.20
N PHE A 114 8.62 -5.45 -18.81
CA PHE A 114 9.71 -5.80 -17.91
C PHE A 114 9.19 -6.05 -16.50
N LEU A 115 9.65 -7.13 -15.88
CA LEU A 115 9.26 -7.49 -14.53
C LEU A 115 9.76 -6.49 -13.51
N CYS A 116 11.05 -6.12 -13.58
CA CYS A 116 11.68 -5.26 -12.59
C CYS A 116 11.59 -3.77 -12.95
N HIS A 117 11.41 -2.95 -11.91
CA HIS A 117 11.62 -1.51 -11.97
C HIS A 117 12.97 -1.20 -12.66
N PRO A 118 13.10 -0.13 -13.49
CA PRO A 118 14.36 0.22 -14.14
C PRO A 118 15.55 0.29 -13.17
N ALA A 119 15.36 0.84 -11.97
CA ALA A 119 16.40 0.90 -10.93
C ALA A 119 16.69 -0.44 -10.22
N GLN A 120 15.89 -1.48 -10.48
CA GLN A 120 16.00 -2.82 -9.89
C GLN A 120 16.47 -3.90 -10.89
N ARG A 121 16.80 -3.54 -12.12
CA ARG A 121 17.20 -4.52 -13.14
C ARG A 121 18.57 -5.14 -12.85
N THR A 122 19.48 -4.35 -12.29
CA THR A 122 20.86 -4.77 -11.95
C THR A 122 21.08 -4.82 -10.44
N SER A 123 22.03 -5.63 -9.97
CA SER A 123 22.42 -5.68 -8.57
C SER A 123 23.23 -4.43 -8.18
N ASN A 124 22.59 -3.44 -7.55
CA ASN A 124 23.14 -2.10 -7.24
C ASN A 124 22.98 -1.72 -5.76
N TYR A 125 23.23 -2.68 -4.86
CA TYR A 125 23.14 -2.50 -3.41
C TYR A 125 24.14 -1.50 -2.86
N THR A 126 23.80 -0.91 -1.72
CA THR A 126 24.69 -0.04 -0.95
C THR A 126 25.00 -0.68 0.41
N ALA A 127 25.94 -0.11 1.17
CA ALA A 127 26.23 -0.59 2.52
C ALA A 127 25.06 -0.38 3.48
N ASP A 128 24.28 0.71 3.30
CA ASP A 128 23.14 1.03 4.15
C ASP A 128 21.90 0.17 3.82
N PHE A 129 21.79 -0.25 2.56
CA PHE A 129 20.72 -1.13 2.07
C PHE A 129 21.32 -2.37 1.40
N PRO A 130 21.80 -3.35 2.19
CA PRO A 130 22.42 -4.56 1.67
C PRO A 130 21.40 -5.63 1.24
N LYS A 131 21.92 -6.68 0.60
CA LYS A 131 21.20 -7.95 0.40
C LYS A 131 20.87 -8.60 1.75
N LEU A 132 19.82 -9.43 1.77
CA LEU A 132 19.57 -10.29 2.93
C LEU A 132 20.52 -11.50 2.89
N ASN A 133 21.19 -11.79 3.99
CA ASN A 133 21.91 -13.07 4.15
C ASN A 133 20.95 -14.12 4.70
N VAL A 134 20.90 -15.29 4.06
CA VAL A 134 20.03 -16.41 4.45
C VAL A 134 20.76 -17.73 4.26
N SER A 135 20.43 -18.73 5.08
CA SER A 135 20.91 -20.10 4.91
C SER A 135 19.83 -20.99 4.27
N PRO A 136 20.22 -22.07 3.57
CA PRO A 136 19.26 -23.06 3.08
C PRO A 136 18.36 -23.59 4.19
N GLY A 137 17.04 -23.52 4.00
CA GLY A 137 16.04 -23.94 5.00
C GLY A 137 15.48 -22.83 5.89
N ASP A 138 16.07 -21.64 5.88
CA ASP A 138 15.57 -20.48 6.62
C ASP A 138 14.14 -20.10 6.21
N TYR A 139 13.43 -19.47 7.13
CA TYR A 139 12.21 -18.71 6.83
C TYR A 139 12.55 -17.23 6.70
N VAL A 140 11.93 -16.54 5.75
CA VAL A 140 12.17 -15.12 5.47
C VAL A 140 10.86 -14.35 5.39
N ALA A 141 10.81 -13.32 6.21
CA ALA A 141 10.00 -12.10 6.14
C ALA A 141 10.11 -11.32 4.84
N ALA A 142 9.11 -11.26 3.96
CA ALA A 142 8.98 -10.17 2.98
C ALA A 142 7.90 -9.18 3.44
N LYS A 143 8.29 -7.99 3.90
CA LYS A 143 7.39 -7.06 4.59
C LYS A 143 7.09 -5.81 3.76
N TYR A 144 5.83 -5.41 3.73
CA TYR A 144 5.34 -4.33 2.86
C TYR A 144 4.19 -3.55 3.50
N LEU A 145 4.02 -2.30 3.09
CA LEU A 145 2.93 -1.45 3.55
C LEU A 145 1.65 -1.71 2.75
N GLU A 146 0.52 -1.70 3.44
CA GLU A 146 -0.78 -2.04 2.85
C GLU A 146 -1.45 -0.86 2.17
N ASN A 147 -1.11 0.38 2.54
CA ASN A 147 -1.55 1.61 1.87
C ASN A 147 -3.08 1.69 1.62
N GLY A 148 -3.88 1.07 2.50
CA GLY A 148 -5.33 1.03 2.46
C GLY A 148 -5.92 -0.13 1.65
N HIS A 149 -5.09 -0.96 1.01
CA HIS A 149 -5.55 -2.14 0.24
C HIS A 149 -6.17 -3.23 1.09
N VAL A 150 -5.86 -3.26 2.39
CA VAL A 150 -6.33 -4.25 3.36
C VAL A 150 -7.36 -3.65 4.29
N THR A 151 -7.10 -2.46 4.85
CA THR A 151 -8.01 -1.87 5.84
C THR A 151 -9.14 -1.03 5.25
N LEU A 152 -9.01 -0.64 3.97
CA LEU A 152 -10.03 0.12 3.22
C LEU A 152 -10.40 -0.57 1.89
N PRO A 153 -10.72 -1.88 1.88
CA PRO A 153 -10.85 -2.66 0.65
C PRO A 153 -12.03 -2.20 -0.23
N TRP A 154 -13.01 -1.51 0.35
CA TRP A 154 -14.18 -0.94 -0.33
C TRP A 154 -13.87 0.30 -1.17
N ASN A 155 -12.68 0.90 -1.03
CA ASN A 155 -12.31 2.09 -1.81
C ASN A 155 -12.18 1.79 -3.31
N ILE A 156 -11.92 0.53 -3.68
CA ILE A 156 -11.69 0.13 -5.07
C ILE A 156 -12.53 -1.12 -5.37
N THR A 157 -13.47 -0.98 -6.29
CA THR A 157 -14.43 -2.04 -6.63
C THR A 157 -13.79 -3.13 -7.50
N GLY A 158 -14.28 -4.36 -7.36
CA GLY A 158 -13.90 -5.49 -8.21
C GLY A 158 -12.51 -6.06 -7.93
N LYS A 159 -11.95 -5.77 -6.76
CA LYS A 159 -10.66 -6.31 -6.34
C LYS A 159 -10.82 -7.71 -5.73
N PRO A 160 -9.83 -8.60 -5.92
CA PRO A 160 -9.91 -9.98 -5.44
C PRO A 160 -9.94 -10.05 -3.89
N PRO A 161 -10.51 -11.12 -3.33
CA PRO A 161 -10.40 -11.44 -1.90
C PRO A 161 -8.94 -11.46 -1.42
N GLY A 162 -8.73 -11.23 -0.12
CA GLY A 162 -7.39 -11.22 0.48
C GLY A 162 -6.47 -10.12 -0.05
N SER A 163 -7.05 -9.09 -0.67
CA SER A 163 -6.33 -8.00 -1.35
C SER A 163 -5.41 -8.50 -2.46
N GLY A 164 -5.74 -9.63 -3.10
CA GLY A 164 -4.94 -10.23 -4.17
C GLY A 164 -3.87 -11.18 -3.66
N THR A 165 -3.10 -11.74 -4.60
CA THR A 165 -2.12 -12.78 -4.31
C THR A 165 -0.71 -12.28 -4.57
N ILE A 166 0.17 -12.47 -3.60
CA ILE A 166 1.62 -12.37 -3.76
C ILE A 166 2.14 -13.69 -4.26
N PHE A 167 2.90 -13.64 -5.35
CA PHE A 167 3.78 -14.71 -5.78
C PHE A 167 5.22 -14.27 -5.56
N ILE A 168 6.04 -15.11 -4.93
CA ILE A 168 7.47 -14.86 -4.83
C ILE A 168 8.19 -15.93 -5.62
N PHE A 169 8.90 -15.50 -6.65
CA PHE A 169 9.72 -16.34 -7.51
C PHE A 169 11.19 -16.18 -7.18
N ALA A 170 12.01 -17.15 -7.55
CA ALA A 170 13.45 -17.06 -7.43
C ALA A 170 14.22 -17.70 -8.59
N THR A 171 15.45 -17.22 -8.80
CA THR A 171 16.37 -17.72 -9.82
C THR A 171 17.83 -17.48 -9.42
N SER A 172 18.71 -18.38 -9.82
CA SER A 172 20.17 -18.20 -9.80
C SER A 172 20.72 -17.71 -11.15
N GLN A 173 19.85 -17.48 -12.14
CA GLN A 173 20.18 -17.03 -13.50
C GLN A 173 19.35 -15.78 -13.86
N PRO A 174 19.44 -14.69 -13.08
CA PRO A 174 18.65 -13.49 -13.31
C PRO A 174 18.99 -12.82 -14.64
N SER A 175 18.05 -12.03 -15.15
CA SER A 175 18.22 -11.22 -16.36
C SER A 175 17.81 -9.77 -16.12
N ASP A 176 18.62 -8.81 -16.60
CA ASP A 176 18.29 -7.38 -16.56
C ASP A 176 17.06 -7.03 -17.40
N THR A 177 16.62 -7.96 -18.26
CA THR A 177 15.47 -7.81 -19.16
C THR A 177 14.35 -8.80 -18.87
N GLU A 178 14.29 -9.35 -17.66
CA GLU A 178 13.26 -10.31 -17.23
C GLU A 178 11.84 -9.81 -17.57
N LYS A 179 11.00 -10.72 -18.06
CA LYS A 179 9.62 -10.42 -18.49
C LYS A 179 8.63 -11.01 -17.52
N ILE A 180 7.60 -10.24 -17.18
CA ILE A 180 6.55 -10.72 -16.26
C ILE A 180 5.80 -11.92 -16.84
N SER A 181 5.59 -11.97 -18.16
CA SER A 181 4.96 -13.13 -18.82
C SER A 181 5.71 -14.43 -18.56
N ASP A 182 7.04 -14.37 -18.62
CA ASP A 182 7.87 -15.57 -18.51
C ASP A 182 7.96 -16.05 -17.06
N VAL A 183 8.11 -15.11 -16.11
CA VAL A 183 8.23 -15.42 -14.68
C VAL A 183 6.90 -15.91 -14.10
N MET A 184 5.77 -15.35 -14.53
CA MET A 184 4.45 -15.81 -14.08
C MET A 184 4.12 -17.25 -14.53
N GLU A 185 4.87 -17.81 -15.49
CA GLU A 185 4.76 -19.21 -15.89
C GLU A 185 5.63 -20.16 -15.05
N TRP A 186 6.55 -19.65 -14.22
CA TRP A 186 7.40 -20.48 -13.36
C TRP A 186 6.56 -21.20 -12.30
N ASN A 187 6.98 -22.42 -11.98
CA ASN A 187 6.29 -23.28 -11.01
C ASN A 187 7.26 -23.76 -9.93
N THR A 188 6.75 -24.42 -8.90
CA THR A 188 7.57 -24.93 -7.77
C THR A 188 8.58 -26.00 -8.19
N ALA A 189 8.35 -26.68 -9.32
CA ALA A 189 9.26 -27.69 -9.86
C ALA A 189 10.42 -27.10 -10.68
N GLY A 190 10.43 -25.78 -10.94
CA GLY A 190 11.43 -25.12 -11.78
C GLY A 190 11.35 -25.47 -13.27
N THR A 191 10.23 -26.04 -13.72
CA THR A 191 10.02 -26.47 -15.11
C THR A 191 9.08 -25.57 -15.90
N GLY A 192 8.48 -24.59 -15.23
CA GLY A 192 7.53 -23.66 -15.83
C GLY A 192 8.20 -22.60 -16.70
N GLY A 193 7.47 -22.10 -17.70
CA GLY A 193 7.95 -21.08 -18.64
C GLY A 193 9.27 -21.45 -19.31
N ASN A 194 10.25 -20.55 -19.22
CA ASN A 194 11.58 -20.75 -19.78
C ASN A 194 12.52 -21.64 -18.92
N GLY A 195 12.03 -22.20 -17.80
CA GLY A 195 12.78 -23.10 -16.92
C GLY A 195 13.96 -22.45 -16.19
N LYS A 196 14.03 -21.11 -16.13
CA LYS A 196 15.15 -20.38 -15.51
C LYS A 196 14.94 -20.08 -14.02
N GLY A 197 13.77 -20.36 -13.48
CA GLY A 197 13.50 -20.13 -12.06
C GLY A 197 12.29 -20.92 -11.59
N PHE A 198 11.90 -20.65 -10.35
CA PHE A 198 10.89 -21.42 -9.65
C PHE A 198 10.06 -20.54 -8.71
N LEU A 199 8.85 -20.99 -8.41
CA LEU A 199 7.96 -20.37 -7.44
C LEU A 199 8.36 -20.81 -6.03
N LEU A 200 8.62 -19.86 -5.13
CA LEU A 200 8.88 -20.10 -3.71
C LEU A 200 7.59 -20.20 -2.91
N THR A 201 6.67 -19.26 -3.12
CA THR A 201 5.41 -19.20 -2.36
C THR A 201 4.34 -18.39 -3.09
N ALA A 202 3.08 -18.67 -2.75
CA ALA A 202 1.91 -17.91 -3.18
C ALA A 202 0.98 -17.69 -1.97
N GLN A 203 0.77 -16.45 -1.55
CA GLN A 203 0.00 -16.08 -0.36
C GLN A 203 -0.88 -14.86 -0.63
N ASN A 204 -1.88 -14.61 0.20
CA ASN A 204 -2.66 -13.38 0.11
C ASN A 204 -1.80 -12.17 0.46
N PHE A 205 -2.06 -11.03 -0.17
CA PHE A 205 -1.45 -9.76 0.23
C PHE A 205 -1.81 -9.39 1.66
N ASP A 206 -3.08 -9.59 2.03
CA ASP A 206 -3.58 -9.50 3.39
C ASP A 206 -3.18 -10.73 4.21
N ASP A 207 -2.25 -10.55 5.16
CA ASP A 207 -1.80 -11.60 6.08
C ASP A 207 -2.76 -11.84 7.27
N GLY A 208 -3.87 -11.09 7.33
CA GLY A 208 -4.87 -11.17 8.38
C GLY A 208 -4.56 -10.37 9.65
N ARG A 209 -3.37 -9.78 9.77
CA ARG A 209 -2.88 -9.08 11.00
C ARG A 209 -2.45 -7.64 10.72
N CYS A 210 -1.89 -7.39 9.55
CA CYS A 210 -1.39 -6.08 9.14
C CYS A 210 -2.50 -5.03 9.09
N HIS A 211 -2.15 -3.78 9.34
CA HIS A 211 -3.11 -2.69 9.32
C HIS A 211 -2.41 -1.34 9.28
N GLN A 212 -2.80 -0.51 8.31
CA GLN A 212 -2.57 0.93 8.34
C GLN A 212 -3.50 1.56 9.38
N LEU A 213 -3.02 2.58 10.08
CA LEU A 213 -3.84 3.33 11.04
C LEU A 213 -4.84 4.22 10.29
N ASN A 214 -6.13 3.91 10.43
CA ASN A 214 -7.24 4.72 9.93
C ASN A 214 -8.55 4.38 10.67
N CYS A 215 -9.63 5.05 10.33
CA CYS A 215 -10.95 4.88 10.95
C CYS A 215 -11.80 3.78 10.27
N GLY A 216 -11.20 2.92 9.44
CA GLY A 216 -11.88 1.77 8.86
C GLY A 216 -12.03 0.66 9.90
N SER A 217 -13.16 -0.05 9.87
CA SER A 217 -13.48 -1.09 10.86
C SER A 217 -12.44 -2.22 10.93
N ILE A 218 -11.83 -2.58 9.79
CA ILE A 218 -10.75 -3.58 9.74
C ILE A 218 -9.52 -3.06 10.50
N SER A 219 -9.14 -1.80 10.29
CA SER A 219 -8.01 -1.18 11.00
C SER A 219 -8.26 -1.14 12.50
N GLU A 220 -9.40 -0.60 12.93
CA GLU A 220 -9.74 -0.49 14.35
C GLU A 220 -9.78 -1.86 15.04
N GLN A 221 -10.35 -2.87 14.37
CA GLN A 221 -10.39 -4.24 14.89
C GLN A 221 -8.99 -4.84 15.03
N ARG A 222 -8.11 -4.69 14.02
CA ARG A 222 -6.75 -5.26 14.06
C ARG A 222 -5.84 -4.53 15.04
N GLN A 223 -6.01 -3.23 15.22
CA GLN A 223 -5.32 -2.48 16.29
C GLN A 223 -5.66 -3.05 17.68
N MET A 224 -6.88 -3.56 17.88
CA MET A 224 -7.28 -4.19 19.15
C MET A 224 -6.80 -5.64 19.30
N LEU A 225 -6.89 -6.44 18.24
CA LEU A 225 -6.62 -7.89 18.30
C LEU A 225 -5.13 -8.23 18.10
N THR A 226 -4.43 -7.44 17.30
CA THR A 226 -3.03 -7.65 16.91
C THR A 226 -2.28 -6.31 16.93
N PRO A 227 -2.21 -5.63 18.09
CA PRO A 227 -1.58 -4.32 18.18
C PRO A 227 -0.10 -4.37 17.83
N ASN A 228 0.40 -3.32 17.18
CA ASN A 228 1.84 -3.10 17.01
C ASN A 228 2.30 -1.89 17.83
N HIS A 229 3.28 -2.15 18.67
CA HIS A 229 3.82 -1.21 19.64
C HIS A 229 5.31 -1.01 19.34
N VAL A 230 5.75 0.24 19.44
CA VAL A 230 7.18 0.55 19.48
C VAL A 230 7.80 -0.15 20.70
N ALA A 231 8.95 -0.79 20.51
CA ALA A 231 9.65 -1.50 21.57
C ALA A 231 9.88 -0.60 22.80
N GLY A 232 9.49 -1.08 23.98
CA GLY A 232 9.56 -0.31 25.23
C GLY A 232 8.44 0.73 25.41
N GLN A 233 7.50 0.85 24.48
CA GLN A 233 6.37 1.79 24.54
C GLN A 233 5.03 1.04 24.34
N PRO A 234 4.55 0.29 25.35
CA PRO A 234 3.39 -0.61 25.23
C PRO A 234 2.06 0.09 24.95
N THR A 235 2.00 1.42 25.05
CA THR A 235 0.80 2.23 24.75
C THR A 235 0.89 2.95 23.42
N SER A 236 2.00 2.82 22.69
CA SER A 236 2.15 3.41 21.36
C SER A 236 1.32 2.62 20.36
N THR A 237 0.82 3.25 19.29
CA THR A 237 0.18 2.51 18.20
C THR A 237 0.86 2.93 16.92
N VAL A 238 1.39 1.95 16.20
CA VAL A 238 2.02 2.15 14.89
C VAL A 238 1.40 1.15 13.91
N GLU A 239 1.48 1.47 12.62
CA GLU A 239 1.03 0.57 11.56
C GLU A 239 1.75 -0.78 11.63
N SER A 240 1.00 -1.87 11.40
CA SER A 240 1.54 -3.21 11.20
C SER A 240 1.71 -3.46 9.72
N TRP A 241 2.93 -3.79 9.30
CA TRP A 241 3.22 -4.11 7.90
C TRP A 241 2.66 -5.49 7.56
N CYS A 242 2.20 -5.66 6.32
CA CYS A 242 1.85 -6.97 5.80
C CYS A 242 3.10 -7.76 5.48
N GLU A 243 2.91 -9.07 5.38
CA GLU A 243 4.01 -10.03 5.35
C GLU A 243 3.65 -11.20 4.44
N THR A 244 4.62 -11.63 3.64
CA THR A 244 4.60 -12.92 2.97
C THR A 244 5.83 -13.71 3.37
N ASP A 245 5.61 -14.91 3.93
CA ASP A 245 6.70 -15.76 4.43
C ASP A 245 7.27 -16.65 3.32
N ILE A 246 8.60 -16.70 3.23
CA ILE A 246 9.33 -17.50 2.25
C ILE A 246 10.07 -18.62 2.97
N LYS A 247 9.97 -19.85 2.47
CA LYS A 247 10.89 -20.93 2.85
C LYS A 247 12.03 -20.99 1.84
N ILE A 248 13.27 -20.81 2.29
CA ILE A 248 14.44 -20.99 1.43
C ILE A 248 14.65 -22.50 1.18
N PRO A 249 14.74 -22.96 -0.08
CA PRO A 249 14.97 -24.36 -0.37
C PRO A 249 16.28 -24.87 0.25
N THR A 250 16.24 -26.08 0.82
CA THR A 250 17.37 -26.67 1.56
C THR A 250 18.51 -27.15 0.66
N ASN A 251 18.27 -27.26 -0.66
CA ASN A 251 19.22 -27.74 -1.64
C ASN A 251 19.97 -26.62 -2.37
N LEU A 252 19.79 -25.35 -1.97
CA LEU A 252 20.55 -24.24 -2.54
C LEU A 252 22.01 -24.30 -2.08
N THR A 253 22.89 -23.84 -2.95
CA THR A 253 24.33 -23.68 -2.66
C THR A 253 24.65 -22.21 -2.44
N ALA A 254 25.81 -21.93 -1.84
CA ALA A 254 26.24 -20.57 -1.57
C ALA A 254 26.28 -19.70 -2.83
N GLY A 255 25.91 -18.44 -2.68
CA GLY A 255 25.89 -17.44 -3.75
C GLY A 255 24.59 -16.65 -3.80
N THR A 256 24.46 -15.80 -4.82
CA THR A 256 23.30 -14.92 -4.94
C THR A 256 22.07 -15.66 -5.50
N LEU A 257 20.94 -15.51 -4.81
CA LEU A 257 19.60 -15.91 -5.27
C LEU A 257 18.77 -14.65 -5.51
N THR A 258 18.40 -14.39 -6.76
CA THR A 258 17.49 -13.29 -7.09
C THR A 258 16.06 -13.71 -6.77
N THR A 259 15.30 -12.82 -6.15
CA THR A 259 13.87 -12.99 -5.86
C THR A 259 13.03 -11.92 -6.54
N TYR A 260 11.84 -12.33 -6.97
CA TYR A 260 10.85 -11.46 -7.58
C TYR A 260 9.55 -11.57 -6.79
N TRP A 261 9.24 -10.53 -6.02
CA TRP A 261 7.93 -10.36 -5.39
C TRP A 261 6.98 -9.78 -6.43
N VAL A 262 5.87 -10.46 -6.69
CA VAL A 262 4.85 -10.09 -7.68
C VAL A 262 3.49 -10.13 -7.02
N TRP A 263 2.93 -8.97 -6.76
CA TRP A 263 1.56 -8.83 -6.30
C TRP A 263 0.61 -8.77 -7.49
N GLN A 264 -0.25 -9.76 -7.62
CA GLN A 264 -1.35 -9.79 -8.58
C GLN A 264 -2.62 -9.23 -7.93
N TRP A 265 -3.08 -8.08 -8.42
CA TRP A 265 -4.23 -7.37 -7.87
C TRP A 265 -5.21 -6.83 -8.94
N PRO A 266 -5.71 -7.70 -9.83
CA PRO A 266 -6.54 -7.30 -10.96
C PRO A 266 -7.87 -6.69 -10.52
N THR A 267 -8.55 -6.06 -11.46
CA THR A 267 -9.98 -5.74 -11.35
C THR A 267 -10.79 -6.74 -12.17
N GLU A 268 -11.77 -7.39 -11.53
CA GLU A 268 -12.65 -8.36 -12.16
C GLU A 268 -13.50 -7.73 -13.28
N PRO A 269 -13.76 -8.48 -14.39
CA PRO A 269 -14.71 -8.06 -15.40
C PRO A 269 -16.10 -7.81 -14.84
N ASN A 270 -16.79 -6.80 -15.35
CA ASN A 270 -18.14 -6.39 -14.97
C ASN A 270 -18.33 -5.96 -13.50
N ALA A 271 -17.27 -5.83 -12.71
CA ALA A 271 -17.35 -5.38 -11.32
C ALA A 271 -17.25 -3.84 -11.17
N ASP A 272 -16.52 -3.17 -12.07
CA ASP A 272 -16.37 -1.71 -12.12
C ASP A 272 -16.87 -1.19 -13.48
N CYS A 273 -17.78 -0.21 -13.46
CA CYS A 273 -18.34 0.40 -14.65
C CYS A 273 -17.32 1.19 -15.48
N ASN A 274 -16.22 1.64 -14.87
CA ASN A 274 -15.12 2.33 -15.56
C ASN A 274 -14.17 1.35 -16.24
N THR A 275 -14.14 0.09 -15.81
CA THR A 275 -13.34 -0.98 -16.42
C THR A 275 -14.20 -2.23 -16.65
N PRO A 276 -15.18 -2.20 -17.58
CA PRO A 276 -16.14 -3.28 -17.75
C PRO A 276 -15.49 -4.60 -18.20
N ALA A 277 -14.39 -4.53 -18.95
CA ALA A 277 -13.60 -5.71 -19.32
C ALA A 277 -12.73 -6.24 -18.17
N GLY A 278 -12.67 -5.56 -17.03
CA GLY A 278 -11.65 -5.74 -16.01
C GLY A 278 -10.29 -5.19 -16.45
N LYS A 279 -9.30 -5.24 -15.56
CA LYS A 279 -7.92 -4.86 -15.87
C LYS A 279 -6.91 -5.69 -15.07
N ASP A 280 -5.76 -5.90 -15.67
CA ASP A 280 -4.60 -6.41 -14.98
C ASP A 280 -3.98 -5.27 -14.18
N GLU A 281 -3.48 -5.59 -13.01
CA GLU A 281 -2.74 -4.66 -12.17
C GLU A 281 -1.80 -5.50 -11.31
N TYR A 282 -0.51 -5.29 -11.52
CA TYR A 282 0.55 -5.98 -10.80
C TYR A 282 1.51 -4.96 -10.21
N TYR A 283 2.03 -5.27 -9.03
CA TYR A 283 3.16 -4.55 -8.43
C TYR A 283 4.30 -5.51 -8.25
N THR A 284 5.53 -5.05 -8.50
CA THR A 284 6.69 -5.92 -8.37
C THR A 284 7.82 -5.30 -7.57
N THR A 285 8.63 -6.15 -6.96
CA THR A 285 9.88 -5.77 -6.31
C THR A 285 10.91 -6.84 -6.61
N CYS A 286 12.06 -6.45 -7.16
CA CYS A 286 13.17 -7.36 -7.43
C CYS A 286 14.29 -7.15 -6.40
N ALA A 287 14.72 -8.25 -5.79
CA ALA A 287 15.73 -8.28 -4.74
C ALA A 287 16.70 -9.44 -4.97
N ASP A 288 17.77 -9.46 -4.19
CA ASP A 288 18.81 -10.49 -4.17
C ASP A 288 19.04 -10.89 -2.72
N PHE A 289 19.02 -12.19 -2.47
CA PHE A 289 19.48 -12.78 -1.23
C PHE A 289 20.88 -13.36 -1.45
N GLU A 290 21.71 -13.30 -0.43
CA GLU A 290 22.99 -13.99 -0.41
C GLU A 290 22.81 -15.29 0.40
N ILE A 291 22.91 -16.43 -0.29
CA ILE A 291 22.88 -17.73 0.33
C ILE A 291 24.23 -17.99 0.99
N VAL A 292 24.23 -18.12 2.31
CA VAL A 292 25.41 -18.40 3.12
C VAL A 292 25.35 -19.82 3.70
N GLU A 293 26.52 -20.44 3.89
CA GLU A 293 26.66 -21.77 4.52
C GLU A 293 26.48 -21.71 6.04
#